data_AF-A0A081TZT3-F1
#
_entry.id   AF-A0A081TZT3-F1
#
_cell.length_a   1.000
_cell.length_b   1.000
_cell.length_c   1.000
_cell.angle_alpha   90.00
_cell.angle_beta   90.00
_cell.angle_gamma   90.00
#
_symmetry.space_group_name_H-M   'P 1'
#
loop_
_entity.id
_entity.type
_entity.pdbx_description
1 polymer ?
#
loop_
_entity_poly.entity_id
_entity_poly.type
_entity_poly.pdbx_seq_one_letter_code
_entity_poly.pdbx_strand_id
1 'polypeptide(L)'
;MKYLILILLFLGSHAVRLCGQTILPTPDYLEKANGQLQLQGKIRMHAQDASASFLHLFYEKLIPKSAVEWCSEKGHSQISWEKDATLPAEGYRILVTPEKMTVRAADNAGFIYAVQSLRQWGTREGDKLIFPCAEITDFPRVKWRSFMLDSGRQYQKVSTIKKYIDMASMLKMNYFHWHLTEGLGWRIEIKRYPLLTRIGAFVGQGPEQQGFYSQEEVKEIVSYAADLGITVVPEIDMPGHAEAALNSYPRLGCFNIPVKVPQSGFTQNIFCAGKDSTLTFLQNVLDEVCRMFPSAYIHLGGDEAPKGNWDKCTDCQARIAKEKLKDSHDLQLWFSARMANYLKQKGRKAIFWGDVIYKDGYPLPDNVVIQWWNWRGHKDLALKNAVRHNYPVICGTNYYTYLNFPLTPWRGYAKDRTFDLEDVYLHNPSYRPREENPLILGMSSALWTDDGVTEDRIDRRVFPRILALAEQMWYSGKPLSFDEFYGKVLLKQPWFEQQGYSFGPALKKEVDVNYKWD
;
A
#
# COMPACT_ATOMS: atom_id res chain seq x y z
N MET A 1 -8.46 24.79 -51.08
CA MET A 1 -7.95 23.51 -50.51
C MET A 1 -6.86 23.68 -49.44
N LYS A 2 -5.88 24.60 -49.55
CA LYS A 2 -4.83 24.77 -48.51
C LYS A 2 -5.34 25.23 -47.13
N TYR A 3 -6.40 26.05 -47.07
CA TYR A 3 -7.00 26.51 -45.80
C TYR A 3 -7.87 25.44 -45.10
N LEU A 4 -8.40 24.45 -45.85
CA LEU A 4 -9.23 23.38 -45.28
C LEU A 4 -8.36 22.34 -44.53
N ILE A 5 -7.11 22.13 -44.99
CA ILE A 5 -6.15 21.19 -44.40
C ILE A 5 -5.57 21.74 -43.08
N LEU A 6 -5.35 23.06 -42.96
CA LEU A 6 -4.88 23.67 -41.71
C LEU A 6 -5.93 23.64 -40.59
N ILE A 7 -7.22 23.80 -40.94
CA ILE A 7 -8.33 23.74 -39.98
C ILE A 7 -8.54 22.30 -39.49
N LEU A 8 -8.36 21.29 -40.35
CA LEU A 8 -8.40 19.87 -39.97
C LEU A 8 -7.23 19.44 -39.06
N LEU A 9 -6.03 20.01 -39.24
CA LEU A 9 -4.87 19.75 -38.36
C LEU A 9 -5.01 20.43 -36.98
N PHE A 10 -5.61 21.63 -36.92
CA PHE A 10 -5.90 22.29 -35.64
C PHE A 10 -7.05 21.62 -34.87
N LEU A 11 -8.12 21.21 -35.57
CA LEU A 11 -9.23 20.44 -34.99
C LEU A 11 -8.78 19.05 -34.53
N GLY A 12 -7.88 18.38 -35.26
CA GLY A 12 -7.30 17.09 -34.85
C GLY A 12 -6.47 17.20 -33.56
N SER A 13 -5.69 18.26 -33.40
CA SER A 13 -4.89 18.47 -32.17
C SER A 13 -5.73 18.86 -30.94
N HIS A 14 -6.85 19.57 -31.12
CA HIS A 14 -7.78 19.88 -30.02
C HIS A 14 -8.69 18.70 -29.68
N ALA A 15 -9.17 17.93 -30.67
CA ALA A 15 -9.99 16.75 -30.44
C ALA A 15 -9.21 15.62 -29.75
N VAL A 16 -7.92 15.44 -30.07
CA VAL A 16 -7.05 14.48 -29.36
C VAL A 16 -6.75 14.93 -27.92
N ARG A 17 -6.67 16.24 -27.65
CA ARG A 17 -6.45 16.78 -26.29
C ARG A 17 -7.67 16.62 -25.37
N LEU A 18 -8.89 16.75 -25.87
CA LEU A 18 -10.13 16.54 -25.10
C LEU A 18 -10.49 15.06 -24.87
N CYS A 19 -9.91 14.14 -25.66
CA CYS A 19 -10.17 12.70 -25.57
C CYS A 19 -9.29 11.97 -24.53
N GLY A 20 -8.19 12.57 -24.06
CA GLY A 20 -7.25 11.97 -23.08
C GLY A 20 -7.53 12.31 -21.60
N GLN A 21 -8.54 13.14 -21.31
CA GLN A 21 -8.90 13.56 -19.95
C GLN A 21 -9.77 12.50 -19.28
N THR A 22 -9.08 11.52 -18.70
CA THR A 22 -9.64 10.52 -17.78
C THR A 22 -8.93 10.62 -16.43
N ILE A 23 -9.50 10.01 -15.40
CA ILE A 23 -8.92 9.91 -14.06
C ILE A 23 -8.88 8.42 -13.71
N LEU A 24 -7.74 7.96 -13.19
CA LEU A 24 -7.56 6.61 -12.65
C LEU A 24 -7.14 6.70 -11.17
N PRO A 25 -7.79 5.97 -10.25
CA PRO A 25 -9.00 5.17 -10.48
C PRO A 25 -10.21 6.04 -10.90
N THR A 26 -11.14 5.41 -11.62
CA THR A 26 -12.35 6.04 -12.17
C THR A 26 -13.18 6.65 -11.03
N PRO A 27 -13.59 7.93 -11.14
CA PRO A 27 -14.51 8.53 -10.19
C PRO A 27 -15.89 7.87 -10.25
N ASP A 28 -16.59 7.79 -9.12
CA ASP A 28 -17.95 7.22 -9.07
C ASP A 28 -18.93 7.97 -9.99
N TYR A 29 -18.83 9.30 -10.01
CA TYR A 29 -19.56 10.17 -10.94
C TYR A 29 -18.66 11.26 -11.53
N LEU A 30 -18.74 11.41 -12.86
CA LEU A 30 -18.10 12.48 -13.60
C LEU A 30 -19.00 12.89 -14.78
N GLU A 31 -19.42 14.16 -14.79
CA GLU A 31 -20.17 14.76 -15.88
C GLU A 31 -19.37 15.94 -16.46
N LYS A 32 -19.00 15.83 -17.75
CA LYS A 32 -18.34 16.93 -18.46
C LYS A 32 -19.36 17.98 -18.85
N ALA A 33 -19.00 19.25 -18.69
CA ALA A 33 -19.78 20.40 -19.14
C ALA A 33 -19.00 21.22 -20.19
N ASN A 34 -19.71 22.07 -20.92
CA ASN A 34 -19.09 22.92 -21.93
C ASN A 34 -18.24 24.02 -21.29
N GLY A 35 -17.07 24.27 -21.88
CA GLY A 35 -16.15 25.33 -21.44
C GLY A 35 -15.00 24.81 -20.59
N GLN A 36 -14.17 25.73 -20.11
CA GLN A 36 -12.99 25.44 -19.31
C GLN A 36 -12.68 26.61 -18.38
N LEU A 37 -12.16 26.30 -17.20
CA LEU A 37 -11.53 27.25 -16.30
C LEU A 37 -10.06 27.38 -16.69
N GLN A 38 -9.59 28.61 -16.90
CA GLN A 38 -8.17 28.90 -17.10
C GLN A 38 -7.61 29.66 -15.91
N LEU A 39 -6.56 29.13 -15.31
CA LEU A 39 -5.84 29.75 -14.20
C LEU A 39 -4.44 30.14 -14.66
N GLN A 40 -4.12 31.43 -14.54
CA GLN A 40 -2.83 32.00 -14.94
C GLN A 40 -2.46 33.15 -14.00
N GLY A 41 -1.18 33.30 -13.68
CA GLY A 41 -0.69 34.36 -12.81
C GLY A 41 -1.12 34.16 -11.36
N LYS A 42 -1.62 35.23 -10.72
CA LYS A 42 -2.11 35.18 -9.33
C LYS A 42 -3.50 34.54 -9.28
N ILE A 43 -3.62 33.48 -8.50
CA ILE A 43 -4.83 32.67 -8.36
C ILE A 43 -5.45 32.95 -7.00
N ARG A 44 -6.66 33.50 -7.02
CA ARG A 44 -7.41 33.82 -5.81
C ARG A 44 -8.02 32.56 -5.21
N MET A 45 -7.68 32.23 -3.97
CA MET A 45 -8.15 31.03 -3.28
C MET A 45 -8.86 31.39 -1.98
N HIS A 46 -9.84 30.59 -1.59
CA HIS A 46 -10.50 30.67 -0.29
C HIS A 46 -10.57 29.27 0.35
N ALA A 47 -10.23 29.17 1.64
CA ALA A 47 -10.38 27.97 2.44
C ALA A 47 -10.74 28.40 3.87
N GLN A 48 -11.51 27.59 4.59
CA GLN A 48 -11.79 27.85 6.01
C GLN A 48 -10.51 27.84 6.85
N ASP A 49 -9.57 26.95 6.51
CA ASP A 49 -8.24 26.87 7.09
C ASP A 49 -7.19 26.88 5.97
N ALA A 50 -6.50 28.02 5.82
CA ALA A 50 -5.44 28.21 4.83
C ALA A 50 -4.11 27.50 5.21
N SER A 51 -4.04 26.89 6.39
CA SER A 51 -2.90 26.10 6.88
C SER A 51 -3.10 24.59 6.77
N ALA A 52 -4.25 24.14 6.25
CA ALA A 52 -4.58 22.74 6.14
C ALA A 52 -3.55 21.95 5.29
N SER A 53 -3.16 20.76 5.76
CA SER A 53 -2.05 19.99 5.18
C SER A 53 -2.24 19.61 3.71
N PHE A 54 -3.48 19.36 3.27
CA PHE A 54 -3.78 19.03 1.86
C PHE A 54 -3.38 20.13 0.88
N LEU A 55 -3.26 21.39 1.34
CA LEU A 55 -2.83 22.51 0.50
C LEU A 55 -1.36 22.40 0.12
N HIS A 56 -0.52 21.76 0.95
CA HIS A 56 0.88 21.49 0.58
C HIS A 56 0.98 20.62 -0.67
N LEU A 57 0.18 19.55 -0.73
CA LEU A 57 0.09 18.69 -1.90
C LEU A 57 -0.41 19.46 -3.14
N PHE A 58 -1.43 20.30 -2.97
CA PHE A 58 -1.92 21.16 -4.05
C PHE A 58 -0.82 22.09 -4.56
N TYR A 59 -0.03 22.67 -3.65
CA TYR A 59 1.05 23.57 -4.05
C TYR A 59 2.18 22.88 -4.78
N GLU A 60 2.57 21.71 -4.31
CA GLU A 60 3.65 20.92 -4.88
C GLU A 60 3.29 20.43 -6.28
N LYS A 61 2.06 19.94 -6.48
CA LYS A 61 1.69 19.21 -7.70
C LYS A 61 0.97 20.05 -8.74
N LEU A 62 0.29 21.13 -8.36
CA LEU A 62 -0.56 21.90 -9.27
C LEU A 62 -0.19 23.37 -9.39
N ILE A 63 0.00 24.12 -8.31
CA ILE A 63 0.18 25.57 -8.39
C ILE A 63 1.17 26.04 -7.32
N PRO A 64 2.30 26.68 -7.64
CA PRO A 64 3.25 27.09 -6.62
C PRO A 64 2.61 28.04 -5.62
N LYS A 65 2.93 27.90 -4.32
CA LYS A 65 2.38 28.73 -3.24
C LYS A 65 2.55 30.24 -3.50
N SER A 66 3.62 30.64 -4.20
CA SER A 66 3.87 32.03 -4.59
C SER A 66 2.85 32.60 -5.59
N ALA A 67 2.14 31.75 -6.33
CA ALA A 67 1.08 32.16 -7.25
C ALA A 67 -0.29 32.31 -6.56
N VAL A 68 -0.41 31.99 -5.28
CA VAL A 68 -1.69 32.02 -4.54
C VAL A 68 -1.91 33.35 -3.83
N GLU A 69 -3.13 33.87 -3.93
CA GLU A 69 -3.62 35.02 -3.17
C GLU A 69 -4.85 34.57 -2.35
N TRP A 70 -4.76 34.66 -1.02
CA TRP A 70 -5.85 34.23 -0.15
C TRP A 70 -6.92 35.32 0.01
N CYS A 71 -8.17 34.99 -0.28
CA CYS A 71 -9.32 35.85 -0.10
C CYS A 71 -10.02 35.55 1.23
N SER A 72 -10.47 36.60 1.93
CA SER A 72 -11.34 36.47 3.11
C SER A 72 -12.76 36.04 2.75
N GLU A 73 -13.25 36.46 1.58
CA GLU A 73 -14.59 36.12 1.09
C GLU A 73 -14.55 35.17 -0.10
N LYS A 74 -15.31 34.07 -0.03
CA LYS A 74 -15.39 33.06 -1.10
C LYS A 74 -15.83 33.63 -2.45
N GLY A 75 -16.65 34.69 -2.47
CA GLY A 75 -17.19 35.29 -3.68
C GLY A 75 -16.13 35.88 -4.62
N HIS A 76 -14.96 36.22 -4.08
CA HIS A 76 -13.84 36.78 -4.85
C HIS A 76 -12.80 35.73 -5.28
N SER A 77 -12.94 34.49 -4.81
CA SER A 77 -12.02 33.40 -5.11
C SER A 77 -12.32 32.71 -6.44
N GLN A 78 -11.27 32.28 -7.14
CA GLN A 78 -11.35 31.40 -8.30
C GLN A 78 -11.34 29.93 -7.88
N ILE A 79 -10.78 29.59 -6.72
CA ILE A 79 -10.85 28.25 -6.13
C ILE A 79 -11.32 28.36 -4.69
N SER A 80 -12.41 27.66 -4.34
CA SER A 80 -12.86 27.52 -2.95
C SER A 80 -12.72 26.09 -2.44
N TRP A 81 -12.22 25.93 -1.21
CA TRP A 81 -12.14 24.67 -0.47
C TRP A 81 -13.11 24.72 0.70
N GLU A 82 -14.11 23.83 0.69
CA GLU A 82 -15.24 23.90 1.61
C GLU A 82 -15.46 22.53 2.27
N LYS A 83 -15.65 22.50 3.58
CA LYS A 83 -16.05 21.26 4.26
C LYS A 83 -17.52 20.97 3.97
N ASP A 84 -17.82 19.74 3.61
CA ASP A 84 -19.19 19.24 3.41
C ASP A 84 -19.38 17.93 4.18
N ALA A 85 -19.98 18.04 5.37
CA ALA A 85 -20.21 16.91 6.26
C ALA A 85 -21.28 15.92 5.76
N THR A 86 -21.96 16.21 4.64
CA THR A 86 -22.93 15.30 4.03
C THR A 86 -22.27 14.25 3.13
N LEU A 87 -21.01 14.47 2.74
CA LEU A 87 -20.24 13.52 1.96
C LEU A 87 -19.79 12.33 2.82
N PRO A 88 -19.64 11.12 2.24
CA PRO A 88 -19.02 9.99 2.91
C PRO A 88 -17.59 10.31 3.38
N ALA A 89 -17.09 9.56 4.37
CA ALA A 89 -15.68 9.63 4.76
C ALA A 89 -14.77 9.42 3.54
N GLU A 90 -13.68 10.20 3.46
CA GLU A 90 -12.76 10.24 2.31
C GLU A 90 -13.40 10.72 0.99
N GLY A 91 -14.68 11.14 1.02
CA GLY A 91 -15.43 11.59 -0.15
C GLY A 91 -15.22 13.07 -0.46
N TYR A 92 -15.34 13.41 -1.74
CA TYR A 92 -15.18 14.77 -2.25
C TYR A 92 -16.09 15.08 -3.44
N ARG A 93 -16.29 16.37 -3.69
CA ARG A 93 -16.96 16.90 -4.88
C ARG A 93 -16.14 18.03 -5.49
N ILE A 94 -15.98 18.03 -6.81
CA ILE A 94 -15.33 19.10 -7.58
C ILE A 94 -16.35 19.63 -8.57
N LEU A 95 -16.59 20.93 -8.54
CA LEU A 95 -17.36 21.64 -9.56
C LEU A 95 -16.45 22.65 -10.24
N VAL A 96 -16.22 22.46 -11.54
CA VAL A 96 -15.47 23.39 -12.39
C VAL A 96 -16.45 24.08 -13.34
N THR A 97 -16.54 25.41 -13.23
CA THR A 97 -17.27 26.28 -14.17
C THR A 97 -16.28 27.14 -14.95
N PRO A 98 -16.72 27.88 -15.99
CA PRO A 98 -15.80 28.77 -16.72
C PRO A 98 -15.16 29.87 -15.85
N GLU A 99 -15.78 30.20 -14.71
CA GLU A 99 -15.37 31.32 -13.85
C GLU A 99 -14.59 30.88 -12.61
N LYS A 100 -14.94 29.71 -12.03
CA LYS A 100 -14.38 29.25 -10.75
C LYS A 100 -14.43 27.74 -10.58
N MET A 101 -13.70 27.27 -9.58
CA MET A 101 -13.68 25.90 -9.08
C MET A 101 -14.12 25.87 -7.62
N THR A 102 -14.98 24.92 -7.26
CA THR A 102 -15.35 24.65 -5.87
C THR A 102 -15.03 23.21 -5.55
N VAL A 103 -14.20 22.98 -4.53
CA VAL A 103 -13.84 21.67 -4.01
C VAL A 103 -14.48 21.51 -2.64
N ARG A 104 -15.27 20.45 -2.48
CA ARG A 104 -15.90 20.07 -1.21
C ARG A 104 -15.40 18.72 -0.74
N ALA A 105 -15.19 18.53 0.56
CA ALA A 105 -14.84 17.23 1.12
C ALA A 105 -15.38 17.05 2.54
N ALA A 106 -15.61 15.80 2.94
CA ALA A 106 -16.01 15.46 4.32
C ALA A 106 -14.88 15.70 5.32
N ASP A 107 -13.65 15.41 4.89
CA ASP A 107 -12.43 15.37 5.71
C ASP A 107 -11.18 15.67 4.86
N ASN A 108 -10.01 15.71 5.52
CA ASN A 108 -8.74 16.00 4.87
C ASN A 108 -8.36 14.97 3.79
N ALA A 109 -8.74 13.70 3.96
CA ALA A 109 -8.46 12.66 2.97
C ALA A 109 -9.26 12.91 1.68
N GLY A 110 -10.53 13.30 1.79
CA GLY A 110 -11.34 13.72 0.65
C GLY A 110 -10.70 14.90 -0.11
N PHE A 111 -10.16 15.91 0.59
CA PHE A 111 -9.43 17.00 -0.07
C PHE A 111 -8.17 16.53 -0.79
N ILE A 112 -7.39 15.64 -0.17
CA ILE A 112 -6.20 15.04 -0.81
C ILE A 112 -6.61 14.30 -2.09
N TYR A 113 -7.65 13.47 -2.06
CA TYR A 113 -8.13 12.74 -3.23
C TYR A 113 -8.71 13.65 -4.31
N ALA A 114 -9.35 14.77 -3.93
CA ALA A 114 -9.73 15.81 -4.87
C ALA A 114 -8.51 16.39 -5.59
N VAL A 115 -7.41 16.68 -4.86
CA VAL A 115 -6.15 17.14 -5.46
C VAL A 115 -5.59 16.09 -6.43
N GLN A 116 -5.62 14.81 -6.08
CA GLN A 116 -5.15 13.73 -6.97
C GLN A 116 -5.98 13.64 -8.27
N SER A 117 -7.29 13.85 -8.18
CA SER A 117 -8.17 13.96 -9.35
C SER A 117 -7.87 15.21 -10.19
N LEU A 118 -7.66 16.36 -9.56
CA LEU A 118 -7.25 17.60 -10.25
C LEU A 118 -5.90 17.46 -10.96
N ARG A 119 -4.92 16.74 -10.39
CA ARG A 119 -3.63 16.44 -11.04
C ARG A 119 -3.80 15.71 -12.38
N GLN A 120 -4.80 14.84 -12.45
CA GLN A 120 -5.10 14.06 -13.66
C GLN A 120 -6.08 14.76 -14.60
N TRP A 121 -6.92 15.65 -14.06
CA TRP A 121 -7.91 16.41 -14.81
C TRP A 121 -7.34 17.67 -15.44
N GLY A 122 -6.41 18.35 -14.77
CA GLY A 122 -5.79 19.58 -15.26
C GLY A 122 -4.78 19.32 -16.37
N THR A 123 -4.74 20.19 -17.37
CA THR A 123 -3.67 20.25 -18.38
C THR A 123 -2.88 21.54 -18.23
N ARG A 124 -1.60 21.49 -18.59
CA ARG A 124 -0.74 22.68 -18.63
C ARG A 124 -0.47 23.09 -20.07
N GLU A 125 -0.66 24.36 -20.35
CA GLU A 125 -0.27 25.00 -21.60
C GLU A 125 0.60 26.24 -21.28
N GLY A 126 1.92 26.08 -21.31
CA GLY A 126 2.84 27.10 -20.82
C GLY A 126 2.67 27.32 -19.31
N ASP A 127 2.40 28.56 -18.92
CA ASP A 127 2.14 28.97 -17.54
C ASP A 127 0.65 28.84 -17.13
N LYS A 128 -0.22 28.45 -18.06
CA LYS A 128 -1.67 28.29 -17.83
C LYS A 128 -1.98 26.88 -17.34
N LEU A 129 -2.78 26.81 -16.28
CA LEU A 129 -3.42 25.57 -15.83
C LEU A 129 -4.89 25.59 -16.29
N ILE A 130 -5.28 24.57 -17.05
CA ILE A 130 -6.59 24.50 -17.71
C ILE A 130 -7.36 23.31 -17.16
N PHE A 131 -8.58 23.56 -16.72
CA PHE A 131 -9.51 22.52 -16.27
C PHE A 131 -10.78 22.59 -17.13
N PRO A 132 -11.12 21.53 -17.90
CA PRO A 132 -12.43 21.43 -18.52
C PRO A 132 -13.54 21.52 -17.46
N CYS A 133 -14.64 22.18 -17.81
CA CYS A 133 -15.79 22.26 -16.92
C CYS A 133 -16.34 20.86 -16.68
N ALA A 134 -16.59 20.54 -15.42
CA ALA A 134 -17.11 19.24 -15.01
C ALA A 134 -17.65 19.30 -13.58
N GLU A 135 -18.55 18.37 -13.29
CA GLU A 135 -18.89 17.97 -11.93
C GLU A 135 -18.34 16.56 -11.68
N ILE A 136 -17.61 16.40 -10.58
CA ILE A 136 -17.06 15.13 -10.11
C ILE A 136 -17.56 14.93 -8.69
N THR A 137 -18.22 13.81 -8.41
CA THR A 137 -18.56 13.38 -7.04
C THR A 137 -17.99 11.98 -6.86
N ASP A 138 -17.21 11.78 -5.79
CA ASP A 138 -16.39 10.59 -5.70
C ASP A 138 -16.06 10.22 -4.25
N PHE A 139 -15.96 8.93 -3.97
CA PHE A 139 -15.64 8.35 -2.65
C PHE A 139 -15.20 6.90 -2.83
N PRO A 140 -14.42 6.32 -1.89
CA PRO A 140 -13.91 4.97 -2.05
C PRO A 140 -14.97 3.90 -1.81
N ARG A 141 -14.94 2.82 -2.61
CA ARG A 141 -15.74 1.61 -2.43
C ARG A 141 -15.45 0.89 -1.10
N VAL A 142 -14.17 0.76 -0.73
CA VAL A 142 -13.75 0.06 0.50
C VAL A 142 -12.86 0.93 1.37
N LYS A 143 -12.88 0.68 2.69
CA LYS A 143 -12.17 1.50 3.69
C LYS A 143 -10.68 1.23 3.75
N TRP A 144 -10.25 0.00 3.43
CA TRP A 144 -8.84 -0.39 3.42
C TRP A 144 -8.33 -0.52 1.99
N ARG A 145 -7.37 0.32 1.61
CA ARG A 145 -6.74 0.35 0.29
C ARG A 145 -5.25 0.49 0.48
N SER A 146 -4.49 -0.60 0.32
CA SER A 146 -3.06 -0.60 0.67
C SER A 146 -2.13 -1.09 -0.44
N PHE A 147 -0.91 -0.56 -0.41
CA PHE A 147 0.24 -1.09 -1.12
C PHE A 147 1.31 -1.50 -0.12
N MET A 148 1.80 -2.74 -0.23
CA MET A 148 2.88 -3.28 0.57
C MET A 148 4.18 -3.31 -0.23
N LEU A 149 5.28 -2.88 0.40
CA LEU A 149 6.63 -3.03 -0.14
C LEU A 149 7.49 -3.85 0.82
N ASP A 150 8.13 -4.90 0.28
CA ASP A 150 9.13 -5.71 0.98
C ASP A 150 10.47 -4.98 1.03
N SER A 151 10.73 -4.36 2.18
CA SER A 151 12.03 -3.80 2.54
C SER A 151 12.87 -4.79 3.37
N GLY A 152 12.33 -5.94 3.75
CA GLY A 152 13.04 -6.97 4.51
C GLY A 152 14.13 -7.62 3.67
N ARG A 153 13.75 -8.21 2.53
CA ARG A 153 14.69 -8.90 1.61
C ARG A 153 15.61 -7.94 0.88
N GLN A 154 15.12 -6.75 0.52
CA GLN A 154 15.87 -5.71 -0.18
C GLN A 154 15.74 -4.36 0.51
N TYR A 155 16.83 -3.62 0.65
CA TYR A 155 16.79 -2.25 1.14
C TYR A 155 16.54 -1.27 -0.02
N GLN A 156 15.49 -0.46 0.11
CA GLN A 156 15.25 0.67 -0.77
C GLN A 156 15.56 1.98 -0.05
N LYS A 157 16.20 2.93 -0.74
CA LYS A 157 16.50 4.27 -0.22
C LYS A 157 15.22 4.99 0.21
N VAL A 158 15.35 5.93 1.16
CA VAL A 158 14.23 6.77 1.65
C VAL A 158 13.48 7.45 0.50
N SER A 159 14.18 7.96 -0.52
CA SER A 159 13.56 8.56 -1.70
C SER A 159 12.64 7.59 -2.46
N THR A 160 13.01 6.32 -2.50
CA THR A 160 12.27 5.26 -3.18
C THR A 160 11.07 4.80 -2.36
N ILE A 161 11.19 4.76 -1.03
CA ILE A 161 10.03 4.59 -0.14
C ILE A 161 9.02 5.73 -0.34
N LYS A 162 9.49 6.99 -0.37
CA LYS A 162 8.64 8.16 -0.64
C LYS A 162 7.98 8.11 -2.02
N LYS A 163 8.67 7.60 -3.05
CA LYS A 163 8.10 7.38 -4.38
C LYS A 163 6.87 6.47 -4.32
N TYR A 164 6.94 5.33 -3.63
CA TYR A 164 5.79 4.42 -3.57
C TYR A 164 4.67 4.85 -2.60
N ILE A 165 4.99 5.73 -1.64
CA ILE A 165 3.96 6.43 -0.84
C ILE A 165 3.23 7.48 -1.70
N ASP A 166 3.96 8.26 -2.52
CA ASP A 166 3.35 9.18 -3.49
C ASP A 166 2.47 8.43 -4.50
N MET A 167 2.94 7.27 -4.98
CA MET A 167 2.16 6.37 -5.83
C MET A 167 0.85 5.94 -5.16
N ALA A 168 0.92 5.46 -3.91
CA ALA A 168 -0.26 5.01 -3.19
C ALA A 168 -1.29 6.15 -3.06
N SER A 169 -0.85 7.36 -2.70
CA SER A 169 -1.73 8.53 -2.62
C SER A 169 -2.30 8.92 -3.99
N MET A 170 -1.47 8.93 -5.04
CA MET A 170 -1.88 9.22 -6.42
C MET A 170 -2.96 8.26 -6.93
N LEU A 171 -2.91 7.00 -6.49
CA LEU A 171 -3.89 5.95 -6.79
C LEU A 171 -5.03 5.87 -5.77
N LYS A 172 -5.16 6.90 -4.92
CA LYS A 172 -6.20 7.04 -3.89
C LYS A 172 -6.26 5.91 -2.85
N MET A 173 -5.13 5.27 -2.59
CA MET A 173 -4.95 4.38 -1.44
C MET A 173 -4.81 5.20 -0.15
N ASN A 174 -4.93 4.56 1.01
CA ASN A 174 -4.80 5.21 2.33
C ASN A 174 -3.80 4.52 3.26
N TYR A 175 -3.26 3.35 2.90
CA TYR A 175 -2.23 2.68 3.68
C TYR A 175 -1.00 2.31 2.85
N PHE A 176 0.18 2.54 3.42
CA PHE A 176 1.42 1.95 2.96
C PHE A 176 1.86 0.91 3.99
N HIS A 177 1.80 -0.37 3.62
CA HIS A 177 2.23 -1.47 4.46
C HIS A 177 3.72 -1.68 4.25
N TRP A 178 4.50 -1.40 5.29
CA TRP A 178 5.94 -1.46 5.21
C TRP A 178 6.47 -2.73 5.86
N HIS A 179 6.85 -3.69 5.03
CA HIS A 179 7.42 -4.95 5.48
C HIS A 179 8.91 -4.77 5.80
N LEU A 180 9.23 -4.59 7.09
CA LEU A 180 10.50 -4.03 7.57
C LEU A 180 11.49 -5.08 8.12
N THR A 181 11.04 -6.32 8.33
CA THR A 181 11.82 -7.36 9.01
C THR A 181 11.69 -8.67 8.28
N GLU A 182 12.82 -9.33 8.03
CA GLU A 182 12.90 -10.62 7.36
C GLU A 182 14.09 -11.43 7.87
N GLY A 183 14.15 -12.70 7.48
CA GLY A 183 15.33 -13.53 7.68
C GLY A 183 16.58 -12.92 7.01
N LEU A 184 16.39 -12.27 5.85
CA LEU A 184 17.45 -11.60 5.08
C LEU A 184 17.79 -10.17 5.53
N GLY A 185 17.03 -9.59 6.46
CA GLY A 185 17.27 -8.21 6.87
C GLY A 185 16.31 -7.69 7.92
N TRP A 186 16.87 -7.15 9.00
CA TRP A 186 16.11 -6.33 9.96
C TRP A 186 16.38 -4.85 9.68
N ARG A 187 15.38 -4.11 9.18
CA ARG A 187 15.57 -2.74 8.67
C ARG A 187 15.13 -1.62 9.58
N ILE A 188 14.49 -1.90 10.70
CA ILE A 188 13.97 -0.84 11.57
C ILE A 188 14.85 -0.63 12.80
N GLU A 189 15.33 0.59 13.01
CA GLU A 189 16.15 0.90 14.19
C GLU A 189 15.36 0.79 15.50
N ILE A 190 15.83 -0.07 16.40
CA ILE A 190 15.36 -0.17 17.78
C ILE A 190 16.49 0.27 18.69
N LYS A 191 16.39 1.45 19.31
CA LYS A 191 17.47 2.06 20.09
C LYS A 191 17.90 1.17 21.25
N ARG A 192 16.94 0.48 21.89
CA ARG A 192 17.23 -0.46 22.99
C ARG A 192 18.03 -1.69 22.52
N TYR A 193 17.88 -2.09 21.27
CA TYR A 193 18.49 -3.30 20.69
C TYR A 193 19.29 -2.99 19.43
N PRO A 194 20.40 -2.22 19.54
CA PRO A 194 21.09 -1.66 18.39
C PRO A 194 21.72 -2.71 17.47
N LEU A 195 21.95 -3.95 17.93
CA LEU A 195 22.48 -4.99 17.06
C LEU A 195 21.47 -5.46 16.02
N LEU A 196 20.16 -5.23 16.22
CA LEU A 196 19.14 -5.57 15.23
C LEU A 196 19.44 -4.93 13.87
N THR A 197 19.85 -3.67 13.84
CA THR A 197 20.26 -3.01 12.59
C THR A 197 21.77 -3.05 12.36
N ARG A 198 22.62 -2.89 13.38
CA ARG A 198 24.08 -2.90 13.19
C ARG A 198 24.62 -4.23 12.67
N ILE A 199 23.92 -5.34 12.91
CA ILE A 199 24.23 -6.67 12.39
C ILE A 199 23.13 -7.12 11.41
N GLY A 200 21.88 -7.18 11.89
CA GLY A 200 20.77 -7.80 11.16
C GLY A 200 20.41 -7.10 9.85
N ALA A 201 20.77 -5.83 9.65
CA ALA A 201 20.56 -5.12 8.40
C ALA A 201 21.63 -5.38 7.32
N PHE A 202 22.66 -6.17 7.65
CA PHE A 202 23.83 -6.41 6.81
C PHE A 202 24.09 -7.90 6.56
N VAL A 203 23.15 -8.76 6.95
CA VAL A 203 23.28 -10.22 6.77
C VAL A 203 23.10 -10.66 5.32
N GLY A 204 22.24 -9.98 4.56
CA GLY A 204 22.11 -10.18 3.11
C GLY A 204 23.41 -9.80 2.40
N GLN A 205 23.79 -10.57 1.38
CA GLN A 205 25.07 -10.43 0.66
C GLN A 205 24.90 -9.99 -0.81
N GLY A 206 23.66 -9.99 -1.30
CA GLY A 206 23.32 -9.58 -2.65
C GLY A 206 23.24 -8.06 -2.82
N PRO A 207 23.07 -7.60 -4.07
CA PRO A 207 22.89 -6.19 -4.39
C PRO A 207 21.69 -5.59 -3.66
N GLU A 208 21.88 -4.40 -3.10
CA GLU A 208 20.87 -3.62 -2.37
C GLU A 208 20.31 -4.30 -1.12
N GLN A 209 20.95 -5.35 -0.59
CA GLN A 209 20.48 -6.05 0.61
C GLN A 209 21.01 -5.48 1.93
N GLN A 210 21.85 -4.44 1.90
CA GLN A 210 22.46 -3.83 3.09
C GLN A 210 21.88 -2.44 3.34
N GLY A 211 21.54 -2.15 4.60
CA GLY A 211 20.97 -0.86 4.99
C GLY A 211 19.75 -1.01 5.89
N PHE A 212 19.43 0.05 6.63
CA PHE A 212 18.29 0.13 7.54
C PHE A 212 17.77 1.57 7.59
N TYR A 213 16.58 1.75 8.14
CA TYR A 213 15.94 3.04 8.39
C TYR A 213 16.13 3.41 9.87
N SER A 214 16.82 4.53 10.09
CA SER A 214 16.92 5.15 11.41
C SER A 214 15.56 5.67 11.88
N GLN A 215 15.41 5.89 13.20
CA GLN A 215 14.15 6.45 13.71
C GLN A 215 13.85 7.86 13.16
N GLU A 216 14.89 8.64 12.80
CA GLU A 216 14.71 9.96 12.17
C GLU A 216 14.22 9.84 10.72
N GLU A 217 14.76 8.91 9.92
CA GLU A 217 14.25 8.64 8.58
C GLU A 217 12.81 8.10 8.61
N VAL A 218 12.49 7.24 9.59
CA VAL A 218 11.11 6.77 9.80
C VAL A 218 10.19 7.94 10.12
N LYS A 219 10.60 8.86 11.01
CA LYS A 219 9.83 10.06 11.33
C LYS A 219 9.61 10.94 10.09
N GLU A 220 10.64 11.12 9.27
CA GLU A 220 10.55 11.84 8.00
C GLU A 220 9.54 11.17 7.04
N ILE A 221 9.61 9.84 6.89
CA ILE A 221 8.72 9.06 6.03
C ILE A 221 7.28 9.10 6.52
N VAL A 222 7.04 8.92 7.83
CA VAL A 222 5.71 8.98 8.44
C VAL A 222 5.09 10.36 8.27
N SER A 223 5.88 11.43 8.45
CA SER A 223 5.41 12.80 8.22
C SER A 223 5.05 13.02 6.74
N TYR A 224 5.93 12.60 5.84
CA TYR A 224 5.70 12.70 4.39
C TYR A 224 4.45 11.93 3.96
N ALA A 225 4.22 10.74 4.50
CA ALA A 225 3.02 9.94 4.24
C ALA A 225 1.75 10.64 4.73
N ALA A 226 1.79 11.26 5.92
CA ALA A 226 0.66 11.98 6.48
C ALA A 226 0.23 13.18 5.61
N ASP A 227 1.18 13.92 5.04
CA ASP A 227 0.90 15.01 4.08
C ASP A 227 0.21 14.52 2.81
N LEU A 228 0.35 13.23 2.50
CA LEU A 228 -0.24 12.55 1.36
C LEU A 228 -1.48 11.72 1.71
N GLY A 229 -1.97 11.79 2.96
CA GLY A 229 -3.14 11.03 3.41
C GLY A 229 -2.89 9.52 3.52
N ILE A 230 -1.62 9.13 3.62
CA ILE A 230 -1.19 7.74 3.75
C ILE A 230 -0.80 7.44 5.20
N THR A 231 -1.42 6.41 5.77
CA THR A 231 -1.00 5.83 7.04
C THR A 231 0.04 4.74 6.79
N VAL A 232 1.22 4.86 7.41
CA VAL A 232 2.26 3.83 7.33
C VAL A 232 2.02 2.74 8.38
N VAL A 233 1.80 1.50 7.93
CA VAL A 233 1.57 0.32 8.75
C VAL A 233 2.87 -0.50 8.79
N PRO A 234 3.63 -0.49 9.91
CA PRO A 234 4.84 -1.29 10.01
C PRO A 234 4.50 -2.78 10.20
N GLU A 235 5.29 -3.65 9.59
CA GLU A 235 5.30 -5.08 9.90
C GLU A 235 6.57 -5.47 10.65
N ILE A 236 6.38 -6.17 11.77
CA ILE A 236 7.44 -6.77 12.57
C ILE A 236 7.12 -8.25 12.68
N ASP A 237 7.75 -9.06 11.86
CA ASP A 237 7.46 -10.49 11.78
C ASP A 237 7.86 -11.23 13.03
N MET A 238 6.91 -12.03 13.51
CA MET A 238 7.10 -12.95 14.61
C MET A 238 6.06 -14.08 14.57
N PRO A 239 6.42 -15.30 15.00
CA PRO A 239 7.74 -15.73 15.46
C PRO A 239 8.72 -16.08 14.32
N GLY A 240 8.20 -16.27 13.09
CA GLY A 240 8.96 -16.59 11.87
C GLY A 240 9.84 -15.43 11.38
N HIS A 241 10.52 -15.63 10.25
CA HIS A 241 11.34 -14.61 9.57
C HIS A 241 12.35 -13.90 10.50
N ALA A 242 12.90 -14.65 11.45
CA ALA A 242 13.66 -14.11 12.57
C ALA A 242 15.18 -14.20 12.40
N GLU A 243 15.68 -14.79 11.31
CA GLU A 243 17.09 -15.15 11.17
C GLU A 243 18.03 -13.95 11.32
N ALA A 244 17.71 -12.80 10.76
CA ALA A 244 18.48 -11.56 10.95
C ALA A 244 18.52 -11.13 12.43
N ALA A 245 17.38 -11.18 13.12
CA ALA A 245 17.29 -10.85 14.54
C ALA A 245 18.01 -11.86 15.43
N LEU A 246 17.96 -13.15 15.07
CA LEU A 246 18.68 -14.22 15.77
C LEU A 246 20.19 -14.14 15.52
N ASN A 247 20.64 -13.62 14.38
CA ASN A 247 22.05 -13.34 14.14
C ASN A 247 22.54 -12.19 15.05
N SER A 248 21.72 -11.16 15.23
CA SER A 248 21.98 -10.05 16.16
C SER A 248 21.95 -10.46 17.63
N TYR A 249 20.98 -11.30 18.02
CA TYR A 249 20.75 -11.74 19.39
C TYR A 249 20.39 -13.24 19.44
N PRO A 250 21.39 -14.15 19.39
CA PRO A 250 21.15 -15.60 19.36
C PRO A 250 20.32 -16.14 20.54
N ARG A 251 20.39 -15.47 21.70
CA ARG A 251 19.65 -15.83 22.92
C ARG A 251 18.13 -15.82 22.77
N LEU A 252 17.61 -15.12 21.76
CA LEU A 252 16.17 -15.04 21.47
C LEU A 252 15.63 -16.34 20.84
N GLY A 253 16.50 -17.14 20.24
CA GLY A 253 16.20 -18.47 19.72
C GLY A 253 16.18 -19.53 20.82
N CYS A 254 15.77 -20.75 20.47
CA CYS A 254 15.63 -21.85 21.44
C CYS A 254 16.97 -22.21 22.09
N PHE A 255 18.04 -22.31 21.30
CA PHE A 255 19.29 -22.97 21.72
C PHE A 255 20.48 -22.02 21.93
N ASN A 256 20.30 -20.70 21.74
CA ASN A 256 21.39 -19.72 21.83
C ASN A 256 22.60 -20.08 20.92
N ILE A 257 22.31 -20.46 19.68
CA ILE A 257 23.31 -20.84 18.68
C ILE A 257 23.35 -19.83 17.53
N PRO A 258 24.51 -19.67 16.86
CA PRO A 258 24.58 -18.90 15.62
C PRO A 258 23.57 -19.41 14.58
N VAL A 259 22.88 -18.49 13.91
CA VAL A 259 21.91 -18.80 12.86
C VAL A 259 22.49 -18.44 11.51
N LYS A 260 22.48 -19.42 10.59
CA LYS A 260 22.81 -19.19 9.18
C LYS A 260 21.60 -18.57 8.49
N VAL A 261 21.80 -17.39 7.90
CA VAL A 261 20.76 -16.69 7.14
C VAL A 261 20.58 -17.37 5.77
N PRO A 262 19.35 -17.81 5.42
CA PRO A 262 19.08 -18.38 4.11
C PRO A 262 19.13 -17.30 3.03
N GLN A 263 19.59 -17.65 1.82
CA GLN A 263 19.51 -16.74 0.67
C GLN A 263 18.10 -16.69 0.06
N SER A 264 17.27 -17.70 0.34
CA SER A 264 15.86 -17.77 -0.05
C SER A 264 15.06 -18.66 0.90
N GLY A 265 13.76 -18.35 1.06
CA GLY A 265 12.86 -19.08 1.96
C GLY A 265 13.15 -18.84 3.45
N PHE A 266 12.63 -19.73 4.29
CA PHE A 266 12.66 -19.64 5.75
C PHE A 266 13.32 -20.87 6.38
N THR A 267 13.80 -20.75 7.62
CA THR A 267 14.43 -21.85 8.37
C THR A 267 13.63 -22.25 9.61
N GLN A 268 14.08 -23.32 10.29
CA GLN A 268 13.54 -23.70 11.60
C GLN A 268 13.91 -22.70 12.71
N ASN A 269 14.79 -21.73 12.44
CA ASN A 269 15.28 -20.78 13.43
C ASN A 269 14.32 -19.61 13.56
N ILE A 270 13.37 -19.77 14.47
CA ILE A 270 12.35 -18.77 14.81
C ILE A 270 12.52 -18.29 16.26
N PHE A 271 11.88 -17.18 16.62
CA PHE A 271 11.86 -16.70 18.00
C PHE A 271 11.32 -17.79 18.95
N CYS A 272 11.96 -17.97 20.11
CA CYS A 272 11.52 -18.95 21.10
C CYS A 272 10.33 -18.43 21.91
N ALA A 273 9.12 -18.94 21.62
CA ALA A 273 7.91 -18.60 22.37
C ALA A 273 7.91 -19.18 23.81
N GLY A 274 8.79 -20.11 24.13
CA GLY A 274 8.93 -20.67 25.47
C GLY A 274 9.53 -19.69 26.49
N LYS A 275 10.40 -18.79 26.04
CA LYS A 275 11.20 -17.90 26.90
C LYS A 275 10.50 -16.58 27.16
N ASP A 276 10.26 -16.26 28.44
CA ASP A 276 9.73 -14.95 28.84
C ASP A 276 10.64 -13.78 28.42
N SER A 277 11.96 -14.01 28.35
CA SER A 277 12.92 -13.01 27.85
C SER A 277 12.69 -12.66 26.38
N THR A 278 12.26 -13.62 25.56
CA THR A 278 11.94 -13.38 24.14
C THR A 278 10.64 -12.60 24.00
N LEU A 279 9.61 -12.92 24.79
CA LEU A 279 8.38 -12.12 24.84
C LEU A 279 8.68 -10.68 25.29
N THR A 280 9.46 -10.52 26.35
CA THR A 280 9.86 -9.20 26.88
C THR A 280 10.65 -8.40 25.82
N PHE A 281 11.56 -9.06 25.10
CA PHE A 281 12.31 -8.44 24.01
C PHE A 281 11.38 -7.89 22.93
N LEU A 282 10.45 -8.70 22.44
CA LEU A 282 9.53 -8.29 21.37
C LEU A 282 8.54 -7.23 21.84
N GLN A 283 8.09 -7.28 23.10
CA GLN A 283 7.28 -6.22 23.70
C GLN A 283 8.04 -4.88 23.74
N ASN A 284 9.32 -4.91 24.11
CA ASN A 284 10.17 -3.71 24.09
C ASN A 284 10.40 -3.18 22.67
N VAL A 285 10.51 -4.06 21.65
CA VAL A 285 10.53 -3.66 20.24
C VAL A 285 9.21 -2.97 19.87
N LEU A 286 8.07 -3.58 20.21
CA LEU A 286 6.75 -3.02 19.94
C LEU A 286 6.50 -1.69 20.66
N ASP A 287 7.13 -1.45 21.81
CA ASP A 287 7.10 -0.14 22.47
C ASP A 287 7.70 0.96 21.59
N GLU A 288 8.87 0.73 21.01
CA GLU A 288 9.51 1.70 20.11
C GLU A 288 8.74 1.83 18.80
N VAL A 289 8.28 0.73 18.21
CA VAL A 289 7.46 0.74 16.99
C VAL A 289 6.17 1.53 17.20
N CYS A 290 5.45 1.34 18.32
CA CYS A 290 4.26 2.12 18.61
C CYS A 290 4.54 3.61 18.81
N ARG A 291 5.74 4.00 19.25
CA ARG A 291 6.14 5.42 19.36
C ARG A 291 6.44 6.03 17.99
N MET A 292 7.12 5.29 17.11
CA MET A 292 7.51 5.75 15.77
C MET A 292 6.33 5.83 14.80
N PHE A 293 5.41 4.87 14.88
CA PHE A 293 4.30 4.73 13.94
C PHE A 293 2.97 5.08 14.62
N PRO A 294 2.29 6.17 14.22
CA PRO A 294 1.00 6.57 14.79
C PRO A 294 -0.16 5.69 14.31
N SER A 295 0.07 4.80 13.33
CA SER A 295 -0.95 3.89 12.80
C SER A 295 -1.69 3.14 13.90
N ALA A 296 -3.02 3.08 13.77
CA ALA A 296 -3.86 2.25 14.63
C ALA A 296 -3.61 0.75 14.44
N TYR A 297 -2.94 0.36 13.36
CA TYR A 297 -2.64 -1.01 12.98
C TYR A 297 -1.13 -1.27 12.98
N ILE A 298 -0.72 -2.42 13.51
CA ILE A 298 0.64 -2.95 13.41
C ILE A 298 0.52 -4.38 12.85
N HIS A 299 1.29 -4.69 11.82
CA HIS A 299 1.35 -6.06 11.28
C HIS A 299 2.39 -6.87 12.04
N LEU A 300 2.05 -8.09 12.44
CA LEU A 300 2.91 -8.96 13.25
C LEU A 300 3.31 -10.25 12.51
N GLY A 301 3.01 -10.32 11.21
CA GLY A 301 3.31 -11.47 10.37
C GLY A 301 2.47 -12.67 10.79
N GLY A 302 3.15 -13.69 11.32
CA GLY A 302 2.53 -14.91 11.85
C GLY A 302 2.42 -16.05 10.83
N ASP A 303 2.95 -15.88 9.64
CA ASP A 303 3.09 -16.90 8.60
C ASP A 303 4.39 -17.71 8.76
N GLU A 304 4.52 -18.73 7.91
CA GLU A 304 5.75 -19.48 7.62
C GLU A 304 6.71 -19.68 8.81
N ALA A 305 6.17 -20.14 9.94
CA ALA A 305 6.93 -20.43 11.15
C ALA A 305 7.10 -21.96 11.32
N PRO A 306 8.20 -22.58 10.88
CA PRO A 306 8.37 -24.02 11.05
C PRO A 306 8.49 -24.41 12.52
N LYS A 307 7.87 -25.52 12.88
CA LYS A 307 7.72 -25.94 14.28
C LYS A 307 8.82 -26.87 14.80
N GLY A 308 9.71 -27.36 13.93
CA GLY A 308 10.66 -28.43 14.29
C GLY A 308 11.62 -28.07 15.42
N ASN A 309 12.02 -26.80 15.57
CA ASN A 309 12.81 -26.36 16.72
C ASN A 309 11.97 -26.24 18.00
N TRP A 310 10.71 -25.78 17.90
CA TRP A 310 9.81 -25.71 19.06
C TRP A 310 9.42 -27.10 19.57
N ASP A 311 9.23 -28.07 18.69
CA ASP A 311 8.92 -29.47 19.04
C ASP A 311 10.03 -30.13 19.87
N LYS A 312 11.27 -29.63 19.78
CA LYS A 312 12.45 -30.13 20.51
C LYS A 312 12.90 -29.22 21.64
N CYS A 313 12.38 -28.00 21.74
CA CYS A 313 12.82 -27.00 22.69
C CYS A 313 12.16 -27.21 24.06
N THR A 314 12.96 -27.44 25.10
CA THR A 314 12.49 -27.62 26.48
C THR A 314 11.67 -26.44 26.98
N ASP A 315 12.06 -25.19 26.65
CA ASP A 315 11.30 -23.99 27.04
C ASP A 315 9.93 -23.93 26.35
N CYS A 316 9.86 -24.26 25.05
CA CYS A 316 8.60 -24.27 24.29
C CYS A 316 7.67 -25.39 24.79
N GLN A 317 8.20 -26.60 25.02
CA GLN A 317 7.42 -27.72 25.55
C GLN A 317 6.92 -27.43 26.98
N ALA A 318 7.74 -26.78 27.81
CA ALA A 318 7.31 -26.33 29.13
C ALA A 318 6.18 -25.29 29.04
N ARG A 319 6.21 -24.38 28.06
CA ARG A 319 5.12 -23.43 27.82
C ARG A 319 3.84 -24.13 27.38
N ILE A 320 3.93 -25.08 26.44
CA ILE A 320 2.79 -25.88 25.99
C ILE A 320 2.12 -26.57 27.18
N ALA A 321 2.91 -27.23 28.04
CA ALA A 321 2.38 -27.89 29.23
C ALA A 321 1.74 -26.90 30.23
N LYS A 322 2.42 -25.78 30.51
CA LYS A 322 1.96 -24.76 31.48
C LYS A 322 0.64 -24.12 31.07
N GLU A 323 0.53 -23.73 29.80
CA GLU A 323 -0.62 -23.02 29.24
C GLU A 323 -1.70 -23.98 28.72
N LYS A 324 -1.49 -25.31 28.87
CA LYS A 324 -2.39 -26.40 28.45
C LYS A 324 -2.71 -26.35 26.95
N LEU A 325 -1.70 -26.08 26.15
CA LEU A 325 -1.81 -25.98 24.69
C LEU A 325 -1.75 -27.37 24.05
N LYS A 326 -2.38 -27.52 22.89
CA LYS A 326 -2.43 -28.81 22.18
C LYS A 326 -1.09 -29.21 21.59
N ASP A 327 -0.41 -28.27 20.93
CA ASP A 327 0.81 -28.52 20.16
C ASP A 327 1.55 -27.20 19.88
N SER A 328 2.61 -27.27 19.07
CA SER A 328 3.41 -26.12 18.67
C SER A 328 2.68 -25.12 17.76
N HIS A 329 1.60 -25.51 17.09
CA HIS A 329 0.73 -24.55 16.39
C HIS A 329 -0.10 -23.77 17.40
N ASP A 330 -0.63 -24.44 18.41
CA ASP A 330 -1.36 -23.79 19.51
C ASP A 330 -0.43 -22.88 20.36
N LEU A 331 0.86 -23.23 20.48
CA LEU A 331 1.90 -22.33 21.01
C LEU A 331 2.08 -21.06 20.17
N GLN A 332 1.99 -21.16 18.84
CA GLN A 332 2.06 -19.99 17.96
C GLN A 332 0.85 -19.09 18.19
N LEU A 333 -0.35 -19.67 18.31
CA LEU A 333 -1.57 -18.90 18.57
C LEU A 333 -1.55 -18.23 19.93
N TRP A 334 -1.09 -18.93 20.97
CA TRP A 334 -0.84 -18.33 22.27
C TRP A 334 0.14 -17.16 22.16
N PHE A 335 1.26 -17.35 21.49
CA PHE A 335 2.27 -16.30 21.31
C PHE A 335 1.70 -15.08 20.56
N SER A 336 1.00 -15.30 19.44
CA SER A 336 0.30 -14.25 18.68
C SER A 336 -0.73 -13.52 19.55
N ALA A 337 -1.52 -14.24 20.34
CA ALA A 337 -2.48 -13.66 21.27
C ALA A 337 -1.79 -12.81 22.35
N ARG A 338 -0.61 -13.21 22.85
CA ARG A 338 0.16 -12.42 23.82
C ARG A 338 0.61 -11.09 23.22
N MET A 339 1.15 -11.10 22.00
CA MET A 339 1.62 -9.89 21.32
C MET A 339 0.45 -8.98 20.90
N ALA A 340 -0.64 -9.56 20.41
CA ALA A 340 -1.86 -8.83 20.08
C ALA A 340 -2.50 -8.17 21.31
N ASN A 341 -2.56 -8.85 22.46
CA ASN A 341 -3.03 -8.25 23.71
C ASN A 341 -2.10 -7.12 24.18
N TYR A 342 -0.80 -7.24 23.97
CA TYR A 342 0.14 -6.16 24.28
C TYR A 342 -0.12 -4.92 23.42
N LEU A 343 -0.38 -5.11 22.13
CA LEU A 343 -0.82 -4.03 21.24
C LEU A 343 -2.19 -3.45 21.62
N LYS A 344 -3.13 -4.31 22.07
CA LYS A 344 -4.46 -3.87 22.54
C LYS A 344 -4.36 -2.88 23.69
N GLN A 345 -3.47 -3.15 24.65
CA GLN A 345 -3.21 -2.24 25.79
C GLN A 345 -2.65 -0.87 25.35
N LYS A 346 -2.08 -0.79 24.15
CA LYS A 346 -1.58 0.45 23.53
C LYS A 346 -2.58 1.09 22.57
N GLY A 347 -3.82 0.59 22.54
CA GLY A 347 -4.87 1.06 21.64
C GLY A 347 -4.65 0.69 20.17
N ARG A 348 -3.85 -0.35 19.89
CA ARG A 348 -3.53 -0.79 18.52
C ARG A 348 -4.24 -2.10 18.16
N LYS A 349 -4.51 -2.27 16.87
CA LYS A 349 -4.96 -3.51 16.24
C LYS A 349 -3.76 -4.28 15.70
N ALA A 350 -3.81 -5.60 15.81
CA ALA A 350 -2.75 -6.50 15.36
C ALA A 350 -3.19 -7.18 14.06
N ILE A 351 -2.48 -6.97 12.97
CA ILE A 351 -2.72 -7.69 11.73
C ILE A 351 -1.84 -8.94 11.70
N PHE A 352 -2.40 -10.07 11.31
CA PHE A 352 -1.66 -11.29 11.02
C PHE A 352 -2.01 -11.84 9.64
N TRP A 353 -1.05 -12.48 8.98
CA TRP A 353 -1.31 -13.30 7.80
C TRP A 353 -2.26 -14.46 8.14
N GLY A 354 -3.10 -14.85 7.18
CA GLY A 354 -4.17 -15.83 7.36
C GLY A 354 -3.78 -17.22 7.86
N ASP A 355 -2.50 -17.60 7.77
CA ASP A 355 -1.96 -18.89 8.21
C ASP A 355 -2.27 -19.19 9.67
N VAL A 356 -2.28 -18.15 10.52
CA VAL A 356 -2.57 -18.30 11.95
C VAL A 356 -3.94 -18.94 12.21
N ILE A 357 -4.90 -18.83 11.29
CA ILE A 357 -6.26 -19.33 11.50
C ILE A 357 -6.67 -20.42 10.51
N TYR A 358 -5.74 -21.10 9.84
CA TYR A 358 -6.11 -22.27 9.04
C TYR A 358 -6.67 -23.42 9.87
N LYS A 359 -6.24 -23.53 11.13
CA LYS A 359 -6.75 -24.51 12.09
C LYS A 359 -7.27 -23.77 13.33
N ASP A 360 -8.28 -24.36 13.96
CA ASP A 360 -8.80 -23.85 15.23
C ASP A 360 -7.86 -24.22 16.38
N GLY A 361 -7.69 -23.28 17.31
CA GLY A 361 -6.82 -23.43 18.47
C GLY A 361 -7.05 -22.32 19.49
N TYR A 362 -5.97 -21.86 20.10
CA TYR A 362 -5.98 -20.80 21.11
C TYR A 362 -6.65 -19.54 20.56
N PRO A 363 -7.62 -18.94 21.27
CA PRO A 363 -8.36 -17.80 20.77
C PRO A 363 -7.48 -16.55 20.68
N LEU A 364 -7.63 -15.80 19.58
CA LEU A 364 -6.98 -14.51 19.40
C LEU A 364 -7.89 -13.38 19.94
N PRO A 365 -7.32 -12.27 20.45
CA PRO A 365 -8.12 -11.17 20.98
C PRO A 365 -8.87 -10.39 19.88
N ASP A 366 -9.91 -9.65 20.27
CA ASP A 366 -10.82 -8.87 19.40
C ASP A 366 -10.16 -7.71 18.61
N ASN A 367 -8.90 -7.38 18.90
CA ASN A 367 -8.13 -6.38 18.16
C ASN A 367 -7.36 -6.99 16.98
N VAL A 368 -7.50 -8.29 16.74
CA VAL A 368 -6.90 -8.98 15.59
C VAL A 368 -7.64 -8.65 14.30
N VAL A 369 -6.86 -8.48 13.24
CA VAL A 369 -7.30 -8.40 11.83
C VAL A 369 -6.51 -9.45 11.04
N ILE A 370 -7.16 -10.09 10.08
CA ILE A 370 -6.56 -11.14 9.26
C ILE A 370 -6.28 -10.62 7.85
N GLN A 371 -5.05 -10.76 7.37
CA GLN A 371 -4.71 -10.53 5.97
C GLN A 371 -4.74 -11.86 5.20
N TRP A 372 -5.77 -12.02 4.38
CA TRP A 372 -6.00 -13.23 3.59
C TRP A 372 -5.18 -13.19 2.31
N TRP A 373 -4.19 -14.08 2.20
CA TRP A 373 -3.21 -14.01 1.11
C TRP A 373 -3.09 -15.29 0.26
N ASN A 374 -3.14 -16.51 0.84
CA ASN A 374 -2.76 -17.71 0.09
C ASN A 374 -3.91 -18.35 -0.71
N TRP A 375 -4.46 -17.63 -1.69
CA TRP A 375 -5.48 -18.20 -2.58
C TRP A 375 -4.96 -19.41 -3.36
N ARG A 376 -3.73 -19.34 -3.85
CA ARG A 376 -3.11 -20.42 -4.63
C ARG A 376 -3.09 -21.75 -3.87
N GLY A 377 -2.70 -21.74 -2.59
CA GLY A 377 -2.61 -22.94 -1.76
C GLY A 377 -3.90 -23.34 -1.05
N HIS A 378 -4.67 -22.35 -0.56
CA HIS A 378 -5.77 -22.59 0.39
C HIS A 378 -7.09 -21.90 0.03
N LYS A 379 -7.20 -21.31 -1.17
CA LYS A 379 -8.40 -20.61 -1.65
C LYS A 379 -8.89 -19.59 -0.61
N ASP A 380 -10.15 -19.68 -0.18
CA ASP A 380 -10.81 -18.79 0.78
C ASP A 380 -10.81 -19.31 2.22
N LEU A 381 -9.96 -20.28 2.57
CA LEU A 381 -9.95 -20.88 3.92
C LEU A 381 -9.77 -19.82 5.03
N ALA A 382 -8.76 -18.95 4.92
CA ALA A 382 -8.55 -17.90 5.92
C ALA A 382 -9.71 -16.89 5.96
N LEU A 383 -10.28 -16.51 4.82
CA LEU A 383 -11.46 -15.63 4.75
C LEU A 383 -12.64 -16.25 5.51
N LYS A 384 -12.98 -17.51 5.21
CA LYS A 384 -14.07 -18.25 5.87
C LYS A 384 -13.85 -18.37 7.37
N ASN A 385 -12.65 -18.74 7.78
CA ASN A 385 -12.32 -18.92 9.20
C ASN A 385 -12.32 -17.58 9.96
N ALA A 386 -11.84 -16.50 9.33
CA ALA A 386 -11.85 -15.17 9.94
C ALA A 386 -13.28 -14.69 10.18
N VAL A 387 -14.15 -14.81 9.17
CA VAL A 387 -15.58 -14.45 9.31
C VAL A 387 -16.26 -15.30 10.39
N ARG A 388 -16.00 -16.61 10.41
CA ARG A 388 -16.55 -17.52 11.43
C ARG A 388 -16.14 -17.13 12.85
N HIS A 389 -14.94 -16.60 13.02
CA HIS A 389 -14.40 -16.16 14.31
C HIS A 389 -14.56 -14.65 14.56
N ASN A 390 -15.31 -13.95 13.72
CA ASN A 390 -15.58 -12.52 13.82
C ASN A 390 -14.31 -11.63 13.78
N TYR A 391 -13.28 -12.04 13.03
CA TYR A 391 -12.12 -11.20 12.75
C TYR A 391 -12.34 -10.37 11.47
N PRO A 392 -12.04 -9.06 11.48
CA PRO A 392 -11.96 -8.29 10.26
C PRO A 392 -10.91 -8.84 9.29
N VAL A 393 -11.13 -8.66 7.99
CA VAL A 393 -10.30 -9.23 6.93
C VAL A 393 -9.83 -8.16 5.95
N ILE A 394 -8.54 -8.19 5.62
CA ILE A 394 -7.95 -7.51 4.47
C ILE A 394 -7.74 -8.55 3.36
N CYS A 395 -8.31 -8.30 2.18
CA CYS A 395 -8.19 -9.20 1.04
C CYS A 395 -6.91 -8.89 0.24
N GLY A 396 -5.90 -9.75 0.35
CA GLY A 396 -4.58 -9.57 -0.23
C GLY A 396 -4.06 -10.82 -0.93
N THR A 397 -4.93 -11.47 -1.72
CA THR A 397 -4.63 -12.79 -2.27
C THR A 397 -3.50 -12.76 -3.30
N ASN A 398 -2.59 -13.73 -3.25
CA ASN A 398 -1.45 -13.86 -4.15
C ASN A 398 -1.86 -13.89 -5.63
N TYR A 399 -2.95 -14.59 -5.94
CA TYR A 399 -3.72 -14.30 -7.14
C TYR A 399 -4.79 -13.26 -6.80
N TYR A 400 -4.80 -12.06 -7.35
CA TYR A 400 -3.81 -11.49 -8.29
C TYR A 400 -3.28 -10.15 -7.78
N THR A 401 -2.99 -10.07 -6.47
CA THR A 401 -2.53 -8.84 -5.82
C THR A 401 -1.01 -8.78 -5.61
N TYR A 402 -0.30 -9.89 -5.86
CA TYR A 402 1.16 -10.00 -5.68
C TYR A 402 1.89 -9.55 -6.95
N LEU A 403 2.20 -8.27 -7.03
CA LEU A 403 2.82 -7.63 -8.19
C LEU A 403 4.24 -8.14 -8.47
N ASN A 404 4.88 -8.81 -7.51
CA ASN A 404 6.14 -9.50 -7.71
C ASN A 404 6.05 -10.68 -8.69
N PHE A 405 4.85 -11.26 -8.87
CA PHE A 405 4.65 -12.29 -9.89
C PHE A 405 4.82 -11.63 -11.26
N PRO A 406 5.78 -12.06 -12.10
CA PRO A 406 5.97 -11.50 -13.43
C PRO A 406 4.84 -11.95 -14.39
N LEU A 407 4.81 -11.43 -15.62
CA LEU A 407 3.86 -11.92 -16.64
C LEU A 407 4.31 -13.25 -17.27
N THR A 408 5.62 -13.45 -17.38
CA THR A 408 6.26 -14.69 -17.88
C THR A 408 7.24 -15.22 -16.85
N PRO A 409 7.53 -16.54 -16.82
CA PRO A 409 8.38 -17.12 -15.79
C PRO A 409 9.74 -16.43 -15.66
N TRP A 410 10.19 -16.22 -14.42
CA TRP A 410 11.47 -15.58 -14.11
C TRP A 410 12.00 -16.11 -12.78
N ARG A 411 13.23 -16.62 -12.78
CA ARG A 411 13.90 -17.19 -11.58
C ARG A 411 12.99 -18.19 -10.85
N GLY A 412 12.68 -17.97 -9.58
CA GLY A 412 11.82 -18.85 -8.80
C GLY A 412 10.36 -18.83 -9.24
N TYR A 413 9.91 -17.81 -9.96
CA TYR A 413 8.53 -17.66 -10.41
C TYR A 413 8.25 -18.52 -11.66
N ALA A 414 7.73 -19.73 -11.43
CA ALA A 414 7.21 -20.58 -12.49
C ALA A 414 5.84 -20.09 -12.99
N LYS A 415 5.26 -20.78 -13.99
CA LYS A 415 4.00 -20.40 -14.65
C LYS A 415 2.81 -20.27 -13.68
N ASP A 416 2.81 -21.01 -12.58
CA ASP A 416 1.81 -20.90 -11.51
C ASP A 416 2.05 -19.68 -10.59
N ARG A 417 3.01 -18.83 -10.88
CA ARG A 417 3.23 -17.56 -10.20
C ARG A 417 3.45 -16.45 -11.23
N THR A 418 2.65 -16.46 -12.29
CA THR A 418 2.56 -15.38 -13.27
C THR A 418 1.12 -14.95 -13.52
N PHE A 419 0.90 -13.66 -13.75
CA PHE A 419 -0.40 -13.12 -14.16
C PHE A 419 -0.26 -11.76 -14.84
N ASP A 420 -1.19 -11.41 -15.71
CA ASP A 420 -1.20 -10.14 -16.44
C ASP A 420 -2.35 -9.22 -16.03
N LEU A 421 -2.54 -8.12 -16.76
CA LEU A 421 -3.56 -7.12 -16.47
C LEU A 421 -4.99 -7.67 -16.59
N GLU A 422 -5.22 -8.61 -17.50
CA GLU A 422 -6.54 -9.22 -17.71
C GLU A 422 -6.89 -10.14 -16.54
N ASP A 423 -5.94 -10.97 -16.10
CA ASP A 423 -6.10 -11.84 -14.93
C ASP A 423 -6.52 -11.04 -13.68
N VAL A 424 -5.79 -9.96 -13.37
CA VAL A 424 -6.09 -9.14 -12.18
C VAL A 424 -7.39 -8.36 -12.33
N TYR A 425 -7.74 -7.89 -13.53
CA TYR A 425 -8.95 -7.10 -13.70
C TYR A 425 -10.22 -7.97 -13.65
N LEU A 426 -10.21 -9.13 -14.32
CA LEU A 426 -11.40 -9.97 -14.51
C LEU A 426 -11.56 -11.07 -13.44
N HIS A 427 -10.48 -11.53 -12.83
CA HIS A 427 -10.50 -12.78 -12.06
C HIS A 427 -9.92 -12.67 -10.65
N ASN A 428 -9.69 -11.45 -10.13
CA ASN A 428 -9.11 -11.24 -8.80
C ASN A 428 -10.05 -11.71 -7.65
N PRO A 429 -9.69 -12.77 -6.90
CA PRO A 429 -10.45 -13.25 -5.74
C PRO A 429 -10.61 -12.21 -4.63
N SER A 430 -9.67 -11.27 -4.51
CA SER A 430 -9.73 -10.17 -3.54
C SER A 430 -10.76 -9.10 -3.94
N TYR A 431 -11.11 -8.99 -5.23
CA TYR A 431 -12.14 -8.07 -5.69
C TYR A 431 -13.52 -8.70 -5.49
N ARG A 432 -14.22 -8.21 -4.47
CA ARG A 432 -15.55 -8.71 -4.06
C ARG A 432 -16.55 -7.55 -4.05
N PRO A 433 -17.02 -7.07 -5.22
CA PRO A 433 -17.85 -5.87 -5.31
C PRO A 433 -19.25 -6.02 -4.70
N ARG A 434 -19.72 -7.26 -4.50
CA ARG A 434 -21.01 -7.59 -3.88
C ARG A 434 -20.87 -8.02 -2.41
N GLU A 435 -19.73 -7.75 -1.79
CA GLU A 435 -19.51 -8.12 -0.40
C GLU A 435 -20.21 -7.14 0.54
N GLU A 436 -21.10 -7.67 1.38
CA GLU A 436 -21.89 -6.87 2.32
C GLU A 436 -21.42 -7.06 3.77
N ASN A 437 -20.56 -8.06 4.03
CA ASN A 437 -20.08 -8.31 5.38
C ASN A 437 -19.11 -7.20 5.83
N PRO A 438 -19.43 -6.41 6.88
CA PRO A 438 -18.62 -5.28 7.32
C PRO A 438 -17.26 -5.69 7.92
N LEU A 439 -17.05 -6.98 8.18
CA LEU A 439 -15.74 -7.51 8.56
C LEU A 439 -14.74 -7.39 7.40
N ILE A 440 -15.18 -7.34 6.15
CA ILE A 440 -14.30 -7.20 5.00
C ILE A 440 -13.92 -5.73 4.85
N LEU A 441 -12.71 -5.38 5.29
CA LEU A 441 -12.25 -4.00 5.37
C LEU A 441 -11.92 -3.41 4.01
N GLY A 442 -11.41 -4.25 3.09
CA GLY A 442 -10.98 -3.83 1.77
C GLY A 442 -9.88 -4.72 1.20
N MET A 443 -8.98 -4.13 0.41
CA MET A 443 -7.99 -4.87 -0.38
C MET A 443 -6.57 -4.34 -0.15
N SER A 444 -5.59 -5.24 -0.31
CA SER A 444 -4.17 -4.90 -0.38
C SER A 444 -3.58 -5.31 -1.72
N SER A 445 -2.51 -4.63 -2.11
CA SER A 445 -1.57 -5.01 -3.16
C SER A 445 -0.19 -5.17 -2.53
N ALA A 446 0.64 -6.06 -3.06
CA ALA A 446 1.95 -6.33 -2.48
C ALA A 446 3.03 -6.46 -3.55
N LEU A 447 4.21 -5.95 -3.23
CA LEU A 447 5.43 -6.22 -3.96
C LEU A 447 6.47 -6.82 -3.02
N TRP A 448 6.55 -8.15 -3.05
CA TRP A 448 7.66 -8.89 -2.45
C TRP A 448 8.94 -8.74 -3.29
N THR A 449 10.11 -8.77 -2.66
CA THR A 449 11.39 -8.56 -3.35
C THR A 449 12.27 -9.82 -3.42
N ASP A 450 11.65 -11.00 -3.30
CA ASP A 450 12.28 -12.30 -3.55
C ASP A 450 13.01 -12.34 -4.88
N ASP A 451 14.01 -13.22 -4.97
CA ASP A 451 14.86 -13.37 -6.13
C ASP A 451 15.57 -12.06 -6.53
N GLY A 452 15.83 -11.16 -5.59
CA GLY A 452 16.71 -10.00 -5.80
C GLY A 452 16.12 -8.91 -6.69
N VAL A 453 14.87 -8.51 -6.43
CA VAL A 453 14.24 -7.36 -7.10
C VAL A 453 14.81 -6.06 -6.52
N THR A 454 15.81 -5.48 -7.21
CA THR A 454 16.41 -4.17 -6.93
C THR A 454 15.47 -3.02 -7.32
N GLU A 455 15.78 -1.79 -6.88
CA GLU A 455 14.90 -0.62 -7.06
C GLU A 455 14.50 -0.38 -8.54
N ASP A 456 15.44 -0.59 -9.47
CA ASP A 456 15.26 -0.42 -10.93
C ASP A 456 14.35 -1.47 -11.59
N ARG A 457 13.95 -2.49 -10.81
CA ARG A 457 13.09 -3.61 -11.26
C ARG A 457 11.67 -3.53 -10.73
N ILE A 458 11.38 -2.56 -9.85
CA ILE A 458 10.09 -2.43 -9.19
C ILE A 458 9.00 -1.95 -10.16
N ASP A 459 9.21 -0.83 -10.82
CA ASP A 459 8.19 -0.16 -11.65
C ASP A 459 7.57 -1.10 -12.68
N ARG A 460 8.41 -1.86 -13.41
CA ARG A 460 7.97 -2.81 -14.45
C ARG A 460 7.12 -3.98 -13.94
N ARG A 461 7.13 -4.23 -12.63
CA ARG A 461 6.29 -5.24 -11.96
C ARG A 461 4.99 -4.61 -11.45
N VAL A 462 5.09 -3.40 -10.91
CA VAL A 462 3.97 -2.66 -10.32
C VAL A 462 3.02 -2.15 -11.39
N PHE A 463 3.52 -1.43 -12.39
CA PHE A 463 2.72 -0.87 -13.48
C PHE A 463 2.71 -1.80 -14.69
N PRO A 464 1.55 -1.97 -15.37
CA PRO A 464 0.27 -1.28 -15.14
C PRO A 464 -0.69 -1.97 -14.15
N ARG A 465 -0.37 -3.16 -13.64
CA ARG A 465 -1.32 -4.00 -12.88
C ARG A 465 -1.84 -3.35 -11.59
N ILE A 466 -1.05 -2.48 -10.97
CA ILE A 466 -1.50 -1.69 -9.80
C ILE A 466 -2.71 -0.81 -10.13
N LEU A 467 -2.88 -0.38 -11.38
CA LEU A 467 -4.03 0.45 -11.80
C LEU A 467 -5.35 -0.34 -11.73
N ALA A 468 -5.32 -1.64 -12.03
CA ALA A 468 -6.49 -2.51 -11.87
C ALA A 468 -6.84 -2.71 -10.40
N LEU A 469 -5.83 -2.87 -9.54
CA LEU A 469 -6.02 -3.00 -8.09
C LEU A 469 -6.56 -1.69 -7.49
N ALA A 470 -6.04 -0.53 -7.91
CA ALA A 470 -6.54 0.77 -7.50
C ALA A 470 -8.00 1.01 -7.95
N GLU A 471 -8.34 0.63 -9.18
CA GLU A 471 -9.71 0.67 -9.70
C GLU A 471 -10.64 -0.17 -8.82
N GLN A 472 -10.26 -1.41 -8.53
CA GLN A 472 -11.02 -2.33 -7.69
C GLN A 472 -11.16 -1.85 -6.24
N MET A 473 -10.16 -1.13 -5.72
CA MET A 473 -10.17 -0.55 -4.38
C MET A 473 -11.06 0.69 -4.27
N TRP A 474 -11.15 1.50 -5.33
CA TRP A 474 -11.78 2.80 -5.28
C TRP A 474 -13.16 2.84 -5.94
N TYR A 475 -13.29 2.37 -7.18
CA TYR A 475 -14.49 2.55 -7.98
C TYR A 475 -15.65 1.66 -7.50
N SER A 476 -16.79 2.28 -7.16
CA SER A 476 -18.01 1.61 -6.67
C SER A 476 -19.07 1.36 -7.73
N GLY A 477 -18.95 1.96 -8.91
CA GLY A 477 -19.93 1.82 -9.99
C GLY A 477 -19.94 0.44 -10.66
N LYS A 478 -20.73 0.32 -11.73
CA LYS A 478 -20.80 -0.91 -12.53
C LYS A 478 -19.41 -1.17 -13.16
N PRO A 479 -18.82 -2.36 -12.98
CA PRO A 479 -17.51 -2.67 -13.56
C PRO A 479 -17.48 -2.39 -15.05
N LEU A 480 -16.46 -1.64 -15.50
CA LEU A 480 -16.20 -1.41 -16.92
C LEU A 480 -15.79 -2.72 -17.58
N SER A 481 -16.01 -2.85 -18.88
CA SER A 481 -15.39 -3.95 -19.62
C SER A 481 -13.87 -3.87 -19.56
N PHE A 482 -13.18 -5.00 -19.77
CA PHE A 482 -11.71 -5.00 -19.80
C PHE A 482 -11.17 -4.05 -20.87
N ASP A 483 -11.79 -4.02 -22.05
CA ASP A 483 -11.37 -3.15 -23.16
C ASP A 483 -11.49 -1.66 -22.79
N GLU A 484 -12.57 -1.25 -22.13
CA GLU A 484 -12.74 0.13 -21.66
C GLU A 484 -11.69 0.50 -20.60
N PHE A 485 -11.47 -0.38 -19.63
CA PHE A 485 -10.46 -0.16 -18.59
C PHE A 485 -9.05 -0.11 -19.20
N TYR A 486 -8.69 -1.06 -20.06
CA TYR A 486 -7.37 -1.10 -20.69
C TYR A 486 -7.16 0.12 -21.60
N GLY A 487 -8.19 0.57 -22.32
CA GLY A 487 -8.17 1.83 -23.06
C GLY A 487 -7.84 3.03 -22.17
N LYS A 488 -8.43 3.12 -20.98
CA LYS A 488 -8.08 4.17 -19.99
C LYS A 488 -6.63 4.07 -19.52
N VAL A 489 -6.13 2.86 -19.27
CA VAL A 489 -4.73 2.62 -18.88
C VAL A 489 -3.78 3.14 -19.96
N LEU A 490 -4.00 2.78 -21.23
CA LEU A 490 -3.18 3.23 -22.35
C LEU A 490 -3.22 4.75 -22.54
N LEU A 491 -4.39 5.36 -22.40
CA LEU A 491 -4.54 6.83 -22.47
C LEU A 491 -3.77 7.55 -21.35
N LYS A 492 -3.67 6.95 -20.16
CA LYS A 492 -2.98 7.56 -19.00
C LYS A 492 -1.52 7.17 -18.84
N GLN A 493 -1.04 6.14 -19.52
CA GLN A 493 0.34 5.68 -19.40
C GLN A 493 1.37 6.82 -19.53
N PRO A 494 1.32 7.72 -20.55
CA PRO A 494 2.31 8.79 -20.67
C PRO A 494 2.30 9.77 -19.48
N TRP A 495 1.13 10.00 -18.88
CA TRP A 495 1.02 10.88 -17.71
C TRP A 495 1.70 10.25 -16.49
N PHE A 496 1.47 8.96 -16.23
CA PHE A 496 2.13 8.24 -15.14
C PHE A 496 3.64 8.13 -15.34
N GLU A 497 4.10 7.88 -16.56
CA GLU A 497 5.54 7.86 -16.89
C GLU A 497 6.18 9.23 -16.64
N GLN A 498 5.49 10.33 -16.98
CA GLN A 498 5.93 11.70 -16.63
C GLN A 498 5.99 11.95 -15.12
N GLN A 499 5.21 11.22 -14.30
CA GLN A 499 5.31 11.28 -12.84
C GLN A 499 6.46 10.41 -12.30
N GLY A 500 7.20 9.70 -13.16
CA GLY A 500 8.36 8.88 -12.79
C GLY A 500 8.05 7.39 -12.55
N TYR A 501 6.92 6.87 -13.06
CA TYR A 501 6.55 5.46 -12.95
C TYR A 501 6.64 4.76 -14.31
N SER A 502 7.68 3.97 -14.53
CA SER A 502 7.85 3.21 -15.77
C SER A 502 6.86 2.04 -15.86
N PHE A 503 6.39 1.71 -17.07
CA PHE A 503 5.44 0.62 -17.28
C PHE A 503 6.16 -0.67 -17.72
N GLY A 504 5.75 -1.79 -17.14
CA GLY A 504 6.01 -3.11 -17.71
C GLY A 504 4.96 -3.49 -18.76
N PRO A 505 5.08 -4.69 -19.36
CA PRO A 505 4.07 -5.22 -20.27
C PRO A 505 2.73 -5.39 -19.55
N ALA A 506 1.63 -5.09 -20.24
CA ALA A 506 0.29 -5.20 -19.66
C ALA A 506 -0.28 -6.60 -19.83
N LEU A 507 -0.07 -7.22 -21.00
CA LEU A 507 -0.63 -8.51 -21.38
C LEU A 507 0.46 -9.52 -21.71
N LYS A 508 0.25 -10.81 -21.40
CA LYS A 508 1.23 -11.88 -21.73
C LYS A 508 1.60 -11.92 -23.21
N LYS A 509 0.64 -11.59 -24.09
CA LYS A 509 0.84 -11.53 -25.54
C LYS A 509 1.75 -10.38 -26.01
N GLU A 510 1.98 -9.37 -25.16
CA GLU A 510 2.85 -8.22 -25.44
C GLU A 510 4.29 -8.46 -24.98
N VAL A 511 4.53 -9.54 -24.23
CA VAL A 511 5.84 -9.86 -23.70
C VAL A 511 6.69 -10.45 -24.83
N ASP A 512 7.71 -9.69 -25.26
CA ASP A 512 8.76 -10.21 -26.16
C ASP A 512 9.41 -11.45 -25.53
N VAL A 513 9.76 -12.44 -26.36
CA VAL A 513 10.56 -13.62 -25.96
C VAL A 513 11.83 -13.22 -25.23
N ASN A 514 12.38 -12.04 -25.53
CA ASN A 514 13.58 -11.49 -24.91
C ASN A 514 13.31 -10.47 -23.77
N TYR A 515 12.08 -10.38 -23.26
CA TYR A 515 11.76 -9.40 -22.22
C TYR A 515 12.63 -9.61 -20.97
N LYS A 516 13.35 -8.57 -20.58
CA LYS A 516 14.23 -8.59 -19.41
C LYS A 516 13.48 -8.15 -18.17
N TRP A 517 13.26 -9.10 -17.27
CA TRP A 517 12.72 -8.84 -15.94
C TRP A 517 13.78 -8.31 -14.96
N ASP A 518 15.06 -8.36 -15.34
CA ASP A 518 16.23 -7.97 -14.56
C ASP A 518 16.95 -6.72 -15.06
#